data_AF-A0A3D0GNK4-F1
#
_entry.id   AF-A0A3D0GNK4-F1
#
_cell.length_a   1.000
_cell.length_b   1.000
_cell.length_c   1.000
_cell.angle_alpha   90.00
_cell.angle_beta   90.00
_cell.angle_gamma   90.00
#
_symmetry.space_group_name_H-M   'P 1'
#
loop_
_entity.id
_entity.type
_entity.pdbx_description
1 polymer ?
#
loop_
_entity_poly.entity_id
_entity_poly.type
_entity_poly.pdbx_seq_one_letter_code
_entity_poly.pdbx_strand_id
1 'polypeptide(L)'
;MIILGGVTRLTHSGLSMVEWRPLLGIIPPLTEAEWMRVFTIYKASPEYQLINFGMDLAGFKSIFLFEYLHRVLGRLIGMLYFVPLVIFWMRGQIPSDVKGRLVLFLILGGCQGLLGWFMVKSGLVDDPRVSQYRLASHLGLAIFLYSCLVWLAFELHARARGVQKSATAILAPWPIALIALVFIMCLSGALVAGTRAGFAYSTWPLMGNSFIPDGLYSMTPWWKSIFEDITTVQFNHRMFAYVLIVLIGYWCVDLWGKGLRLASACVAVALTVQVLLGISALLLHVPVAIGAAHQGGSAVLLTALIFAERSLAWSRQTVTVNRTASVMPAQLGPA
;
A
#
# COMPACT_ATOMS: atom_id res chain seq x y z
N MET A 1 -5.49 -7.26 2.52
CA MET A 1 -4.11 -7.77 2.41
C MET A 1 -3.08 -6.80 2.99
N ILE A 2 -3.00 -5.55 2.52
CA ILE A 2 -2.04 -4.54 3.00
C ILE A 2 -2.05 -4.41 4.52
N ILE A 3 -3.21 -4.13 5.14
CA ILE A 3 -3.33 -3.98 6.61
C ILE A 3 -2.88 -5.24 7.36
N LEU A 4 -3.43 -6.40 6.99
CA LEU A 4 -3.09 -7.67 7.65
C LEU A 4 -1.61 -8.04 7.49
N GLY A 5 -0.97 -7.68 6.38
CA GLY A 5 0.48 -7.83 6.21
C GLY A 5 1.27 -6.91 7.13
N GLY A 6 0.81 -5.68 7.32
CA GLY A 6 1.35 -4.76 8.33
C GLY A 6 1.26 -5.33 9.74
N VAL A 7 0.09 -5.85 10.13
CA VAL A 7 -0.09 -6.55 11.42
C VAL A 7 0.87 -7.73 11.53
N THR A 8 0.95 -8.57 10.50
CA THR A 8 1.81 -9.78 10.49
C THR A 8 3.28 -9.42 10.71
N ARG A 9 3.72 -8.28 10.17
CA ARG A 9 5.08 -7.79 10.40
C ARG A 9 5.27 -7.21 11.81
N LEU A 10 4.37 -6.34 12.25
CA LEU A 10 4.46 -5.65 13.54
C LEU A 10 4.33 -6.61 14.73
N THR A 11 3.69 -7.77 14.56
CA THR A 11 3.58 -8.82 15.57
C THR A 11 4.65 -9.90 15.47
N HIS A 12 5.66 -9.75 14.58
CA HIS A 12 6.69 -10.78 14.35
C HIS A 12 6.14 -12.15 13.95
N SER A 13 4.96 -12.18 13.32
CA SER A 13 4.31 -13.44 12.96
C SER A 13 4.72 -13.97 11.59
N GLY A 14 5.34 -13.16 10.73
CA GLY A 14 5.61 -13.54 9.32
C GLY A 14 6.55 -14.73 9.08
N LEU A 15 7.12 -15.35 10.11
CA LEU A 15 7.99 -16.52 10.04
C LEU A 15 7.52 -17.69 10.95
N SER A 16 6.30 -17.62 11.47
CA SER A 16 5.71 -18.64 12.35
C SER A 16 5.30 -19.93 11.62
N MET A 17 4.96 -19.86 10.33
CA MET A 17 4.65 -20.99 9.47
C MET A 17 5.88 -21.38 8.64
N VAL A 18 6.79 -22.13 9.25
CA VAL A 18 8.05 -22.58 8.65
C VAL A 18 7.81 -23.51 7.44
N GLU A 19 6.79 -24.38 7.52
CA GLU A 19 6.49 -25.32 6.43
C GLU A 19 5.74 -24.65 5.28
N TRP A 20 6.24 -24.83 4.06
CA TRP A 20 5.56 -24.38 2.85
C TRP A 20 4.53 -25.41 2.36
N ARG A 21 3.24 -25.16 2.66
CA ARG A 21 2.11 -25.99 2.21
C ARG A 21 1.16 -25.19 1.28
N PRO A 22 1.49 -25.04 -0.01
CA PRO A 22 0.74 -24.15 -0.91
C PRO A 22 -0.72 -24.60 -1.14
N LEU A 23 -0.95 -25.92 -1.27
CA LEU A 23 -2.29 -26.50 -1.51
C LEU A 23 -3.03 -26.84 -0.20
N LEU A 24 -2.38 -27.53 0.73
CA LEU A 24 -3.00 -28.02 1.97
C LEU A 24 -3.01 -26.99 3.11
N GLY A 25 -2.25 -25.89 3.00
CA GLY A 25 -2.12 -24.87 4.05
C GLY A 25 -3.32 -23.95 4.20
N ILE A 26 -4.48 -24.30 3.64
CA ILE A 26 -5.78 -23.62 3.89
C ILE A 26 -6.40 -24.14 5.18
N ILE A 27 -6.12 -25.37 5.61
CA ILE A 27 -6.63 -25.92 6.85
C ILE A 27 -5.58 -25.68 7.95
N PRO A 28 -5.90 -24.97 9.05
CA PRO A 28 -4.97 -24.79 10.16
C PRO A 28 -4.87 -26.09 10.98
N PRO A 29 -3.87 -26.24 11.87
CA PRO A 29 -3.82 -27.37 12.78
C PRO A 29 -5.12 -27.48 13.61
N LEU A 30 -5.76 -28.65 13.57
CA LEU A 30 -7.03 -28.91 14.27
C LEU A 30 -6.87 -29.75 15.53
N THR A 31 -5.76 -30.48 15.66
CA THR A 31 -5.48 -31.36 16.80
C THR A 31 -4.31 -30.84 17.60
N GLU A 32 -4.29 -31.18 18.89
CA GLU A 32 -3.19 -30.78 19.79
C GLU A 32 -1.86 -31.39 19.34
N ALA A 33 -1.88 -32.63 18.82
CA ALA A 33 -0.70 -33.28 18.27
C ALA A 33 -0.10 -32.50 17.08
N GLU A 34 -0.93 -32.01 16.16
CA GLU A 34 -0.45 -31.22 15.02
C GLU A 34 0.07 -29.85 15.48
N TRP A 35 -0.61 -29.20 16.45
CA TRP A 35 -0.14 -27.96 17.05
C TRP A 35 1.25 -28.11 17.68
N MET A 36 1.46 -29.16 18.46
CA MET A 36 2.76 -29.46 19.06
C MET A 36 3.82 -29.75 17.99
N ARG A 37 3.46 -30.47 16.92
CA ARG A 37 4.38 -30.75 15.80
C ARG A 37 4.86 -29.47 15.11
N VAL A 38 3.95 -28.59 14.70
CA VAL A 38 4.33 -27.33 14.03
C VAL A 38 5.05 -26.38 14.98
N PHE A 39 4.72 -26.41 16.28
CA PHE A 39 5.42 -25.60 17.28
C PHE A 39 6.85 -26.08 17.49
N THR A 40 7.09 -27.39 17.53
CA THR A 40 8.45 -27.97 17.60
C THR A 40 9.30 -27.54 16.40
N ILE A 41 8.72 -27.49 15.20
CA ILE A 41 9.41 -26.99 14.00
C ILE A 41 9.73 -25.51 14.15
N TYR A 42 8.77 -24.70 14.62
CA TYR A 42 9.00 -23.28 14.87
C TYR A 42 10.09 -23.03 15.91
N LYS A 43 10.17 -23.84 16.97
CA LYS A 43 11.25 -23.75 17.98
C LYS A 43 12.64 -23.91 17.39
N ALA A 44 12.78 -24.66 16.29
CA ALA A 44 14.06 -24.80 15.60
C ALA A 44 14.41 -23.60 14.70
N SER A 45 13.48 -22.66 14.49
CA SER A 45 13.71 -21.50 13.62
C SER A 45 14.54 -20.39 14.29
N PRO A 46 15.29 -19.58 13.51
CA PRO A 46 16.01 -18.42 14.04
C PRO A 46 15.10 -17.40 14.74
N GLU A 47 13.86 -17.21 14.26
CA GLU A 47 12.89 -16.28 14.87
C GLU A 47 12.54 -16.70 16.31
N TYR A 48 12.33 -18.00 16.57
CA TYR A 48 12.11 -18.47 17.94
C TYR A 48 13.36 -18.30 18.80
N GLN A 49 14.52 -18.69 18.28
CA GLN A 49 15.77 -18.68 19.05
C GLN A 49 16.24 -17.26 19.41
N LEU A 50 16.04 -16.28 18.52
CA LEU A 50 16.59 -14.93 18.66
C LEU A 50 15.57 -13.89 19.13
N ILE A 51 14.28 -14.05 18.78
CA ILE A 51 13.25 -13.03 19.04
C ILE A 51 12.21 -13.53 20.04
N ASN A 52 11.70 -14.75 19.86
CA ASN A 52 10.57 -15.28 20.63
C ASN A 52 10.98 -16.37 21.64
N PHE A 53 12.21 -16.29 22.17
CA PHE A 53 12.74 -17.31 23.06
C PHE A 53 11.89 -17.42 24.34
N GLY A 54 11.51 -18.65 24.68
CA GLY A 54 10.65 -18.92 25.84
C GLY A 54 9.15 -18.73 25.60
N MET A 55 8.72 -18.39 24.38
CA MET A 55 7.31 -18.36 23.99
C MET A 55 6.65 -19.73 24.22
N ASP A 56 5.44 -19.73 24.77
CA ASP A 56 4.64 -20.93 24.97
C ASP A 56 3.75 -21.25 23.76
N LEU A 57 2.98 -22.35 23.83
CA LEU A 57 2.10 -22.75 22.74
C LEU A 57 0.97 -21.73 22.50
N ALA A 58 0.47 -21.07 23.53
CA ALA A 58 -0.60 -20.07 23.41
C ALA A 58 -0.12 -18.82 22.65
N GLY A 59 1.08 -18.32 22.97
CA GLY A 59 1.75 -17.27 22.23
C GLY A 59 2.00 -17.67 20.78
N PHE A 60 2.49 -18.90 20.54
CA PHE A 60 2.70 -19.42 19.20
C PHE A 60 1.40 -19.48 18.37
N LYS A 61 0.29 -19.99 18.94
CA LYS A 61 -1.02 -20.03 18.27
C LYS A 61 -1.46 -18.63 17.81
N SER A 62 -1.17 -17.60 18.60
CA SER A 62 -1.51 -16.21 18.27
C SER A 62 -0.73 -15.68 17.07
N ILE A 63 0.60 -15.83 17.04
CA ILE A 63 1.40 -15.40 15.89
C ILE A 63 1.11 -16.24 14.65
N PHE A 64 0.92 -17.55 14.81
CA PHE A 64 0.54 -18.46 13.73
C PHE A 64 -0.76 -18.02 13.06
N LEU A 65 -1.75 -17.59 13.84
CA LEU A 65 -3.05 -17.15 13.32
C LEU A 65 -2.91 -15.94 12.39
N PHE A 66 -2.10 -14.94 12.74
CA PHE A 66 -1.92 -13.77 11.88
C PHE A 66 -1.29 -14.13 10.52
N GLU A 67 -0.25 -14.94 10.54
CA GLU A 67 0.41 -15.38 9.31
C GLU A 67 -0.50 -16.29 8.47
N TYR A 68 -1.19 -17.22 9.11
CA TYR A 68 -2.17 -18.09 8.48
C TYR A 68 -3.28 -17.29 7.80
N LEU A 69 -3.90 -16.34 8.52
CA LEU A 69 -4.94 -15.47 7.97
C LEU A 69 -4.40 -14.64 6.80
N HIS A 70 -3.17 -14.15 6.90
CA HIS A 70 -2.53 -13.39 5.83
C HIS A 70 -2.37 -14.24 4.55
N ARG A 71 -1.88 -15.47 4.69
CA ARG A 71 -1.68 -16.42 3.57
C ARG A 71 -3.00 -16.88 2.96
N VAL A 72 -4.00 -17.20 3.78
CA VAL A 72 -5.35 -17.59 3.31
C VAL A 72 -6.02 -16.43 2.59
N LEU A 73 -5.97 -15.22 3.15
CA LEU A 73 -6.52 -14.04 2.50
C LEU A 73 -5.86 -13.75 1.15
N GLY A 74 -4.54 -13.92 1.04
CA GLY A 74 -3.81 -13.79 -0.22
C GLY A 74 -4.33 -14.77 -1.29
N ARG A 75 -4.53 -16.05 -0.93
CA ARG A 75 -5.11 -17.06 -1.81
C ARG A 75 -6.54 -16.73 -2.22
N LEU A 76 -7.36 -16.31 -1.26
CA LEU A 76 -8.75 -15.93 -1.53
C LEU A 76 -8.83 -14.76 -2.51
N ILE A 77 -8.01 -13.72 -2.33
CA ILE A 77 -7.95 -12.59 -3.27
C ILE A 77 -7.52 -13.05 -4.66
N GLY A 78 -6.52 -13.94 -4.75
CA GLY A 78 -6.10 -14.54 -6.02
C GLY A 78 -7.26 -15.26 -6.73
N MET A 79 -8.04 -16.06 -6.01
CA MET A 79 -9.22 -16.74 -6.56
C MET A 79 -10.34 -15.77 -6.95
N LEU A 80 -10.63 -14.77 -6.10
CA LEU A 80 -11.63 -13.72 -6.35
C LEU A 80 -11.27 -12.83 -7.54
N TYR A 81 -9.99 -12.76 -7.90
CA TYR A 81 -9.56 -12.09 -9.11
C TYR A 81 -9.62 -13.02 -10.33
N PHE A 82 -9.01 -14.21 -10.22
CA PHE A 82 -8.83 -15.15 -11.32
C PHE A 82 -10.15 -15.73 -11.84
N VAL A 83 -11.05 -16.19 -10.94
CA VAL A 83 -12.29 -16.86 -11.36
C VAL A 83 -13.22 -15.91 -12.14
N PRO A 84 -13.53 -14.68 -11.66
CA PRO A 84 -14.31 -13.73 -12.45
C PRO A 84 -13.62 -13.33 -13.75
N LEU A 85 -12.29 -13.17 -13.75
CA LEU A 85 -11.52 -12.86 -14.97
C LEU A 85 -11.76 -13.94 -16.04
N VAL A 86 -11.63 -15.22 -15.70
CA VAL A 86 -11.87 -16.33 -16.64
C VAL A 86 -13.31 -16.35 -17.13
N ILE A 87 -14.29 -16.22 -16.23
CA ILE A 87 -15.71 -16.23 -16.60
C ILE A 87 -16.06 -15.08 -17.55
N PHE A 88 -15.66 -13.86 -17.23
CA PHE A 88 -15.91 -12.69 -18.09
C PHE A 88 -15.17 -12.79 -19.42
N TRP A 89 -13.98 -13.39 -19.43
CA TRP A 89 -13.21 -13.61 -20.64
C TRP A 89 -13.91 -14.60 -21.58
N MET A 90 -14.33 -15.75 -21.05
CA MET A 90 -15.05 -16.78 -21.81
C MET A 90 -16.40 -16.28 -22.34
N ARG A 91 -17.08 -15.41 -21.59
CA ARG A 91 -18.35 -14.79 -22.00
C ARG A 91 -18.17 -13.60 -22.96
N GLY A 92 -16.94 -13.23 -23.30
CA GLY A 92 -16.68 -12.06 -24.16
C GLY A 92 -17.09 -10.72 -23.53
N GLN A 93 -17.25 -10.65 -22.21
CA GLN A 93 -17.75 -9.47 -21.49
C GLN A 93 -16.67 -8.45 -21.18
N ILE A 94 -15.40 -8.76 -21.45
CA ILE A 94 -14.26 -7.86 -21.18
C ILE A 94 -13.99 -6.98 -22.42
N PRO A 95 -14.07 -5.65 -22.29
CA PRO A 95 -13.68 -4.73 -23.36
C PRO A 95 -12.23 -4.97 -23.82
N SER A 96 -11.99 -4.93 -25.13
CA SER A 96 -10.67 -5.20 -25.72
C SER A 96 -9.57 -4.28 -25.22
N ASP A 97 -9.89 -3.02 -24.91
CA ASP A 97 -8.99 -2.00 -24.39
C ASP A 97 -8.50 -2.27 -22.95
N VAL A 98 -9.16 -3.18 -22.23
CA VAL A 98 -8.88 -3.48 -20.81
C VAL A 98 -8.23 -4.86 -20.63
N LYS A 99 -8.41 -5.79 -21.57
CA LYS A 99 -7.90 -7.17 -21.51
C LYS A 99 -6.42 -7.26 -21.12
N GLY A 100 -5.55 -6.51 -21.81
CA GLY A 100 -4.11 -6.52 -21.54
C GLY A 100 -3.76 -6.05 -20.12
N ARG A 101 -4.50 -5.06 -19.59
CA ARG A 101 -4.30 -4.56 -18.22
C ARG A 101 -4.69 -5.61 -17.18
N LEU A 102 -5.78 -6.36 -17.40
CA LEU A 102 -6.19 -7.43 -16.49
C LEU A 102 -5.19 -8.59 -16.45
N VAL A 103 -4.63 -8.96 -17.60
CA VAL A 103 -3.55 -9.96 -17.66
C VAL A 103 -2.30 -9.45 -16.91
N LEU A 104 -1.92 -8.19 -17.12
CA LEU A 104 -0.82 -7.58 -16.38
C LEU A 104 -1.07 -7.61 -14.86
N PHE A 105 -2.27 -7.28 -14.40
CA PHE A 105 -2.61 -7.31 -12.99
C PHE A 105 -2.59 -8.73 -12.40
N LEU A 106 -2.97 -9.75 -13.18
CA LEU A 106 -2.81 -11.15 -12.79
C LEU A 106 -1.33 -11.51 -12.58
N ILE A 107 -0.46 -11.10 -13.52
CA ILE A 107 0.99 -11.32 -13.43
C ILE A 107 1.57 -10.60 -12.20
N LEU A 108 1.24 -9.32 -11.99
CA LEU A 108 1.68 -8.56 -10.83
C LEU A 108 1.18 -9.18 -9.52
N GLY A 109 -0.04 -9.70 -9.48
CA GLY A 109 -0.58 -10.45 -8.34
C GLY A 109 0.19 -11.75 -8.07
N GLY A 110 0.59 -12.46 -9.14
CA GLY A 110 1.49 -13.63 -9.03
C GLY A 110 2.87 -13.24 -8.49
N CYS A 111 3.47 -12.17 -9.03
CA CYS A 111 4.73 -11.61 -8.54
C CYS A 111 4.64 -11.18 -7.07
N GLN A 112 3.49 -10.66 -6.63
CA GLN A 112 3.26 -10.34 -5.23
C GLN A 112 3.36 -11.58 -4.34
N GLY A 113 2.73 -12.69 -4.74
CA GLY A 113 2.86 -13.97 -4.04
C GLY A 113 4.30 -14.51 -4.02
N LEU A 114 5.02 -14.40 -5.15
CA LEU A 114 6.42 -14.80 -5.27
C LEU A 114 7.34 -13.98 -4.35
N LEU A 115 7.17 -12.64 -4.33
CA LEU A 115 7.93 -11.77 -3.43
C LEU A 115 7.61 -12.07 -1.96
N GLY A 116 6.35 -12.30 -1.61
CA GLY A 116 5.94 -12.70 -0.26
C GLY A 116 6.59 -14.02 0.18
N TRP A 117 6.61 -15.02 -0.69
CA TRP A 117 7.33 -16.28 -0.44
C TRP A 117 8.83 -16.06 -0.26
N PHE A 118 9.45 -15.24 -1.11
CA PHE A 118 10.87 -14.92 -1.03
C PHE A 118 11.23 -14.22 0.29
N MET A 119 10.39 -13.29 0.77
CA MET A 119 10.55 -12.66 2.08
C MET A 119 10.59 -13.68 3.22
N VAL A 120 9.62 -14.61 3.27
CA VAL A 120 9.54 -15.64 4.30
C VAL A 120 10.76 -16.56 4.22
N LYS A 121 11.04 -17.11 3.04
CA LYS A 121 12.17 -18.03 2.84
C LYS A 121 13.49 -17.40 3.30
N SER A 122 13.71 -16.13 2.99
CA SER A 122 14.94 -15.42 3.37
C SER A 122 15.12 -15.24 4.88
N GLY A 123 14.03 -15.24 5.67
CA GLY A 123 14.08 -15.10 7.12
C GLY A 123 14.28 -16.41 7.88
N LEU A 124 14.20 -17.57 7.20
CA LEU A 124 14.27 -18.88 7.83
C LEU A 124 15.68 -19.50 7.85
N VAL A 125 16.67 -18.88 7.20
CA VAL A 125 18.02 -19.45 7.05
C VAL A 125 18.97 -18.91 8.12
N ASP A 126 19.26 -17.60 8.14
CA ASP A 126 20.32 -17.03 8.99
C ASP A 126 19.86 -15.82 9.84
N ASP A 127 19.20 -14.82 9.24
CA ASP A 127 18.71 -13.62 9.94
C ASP A 127 17.17 -13.54 9.86
N PRO A 128 16.45 -13.66 11.00
CA PRO A 128 14.99 -13.53 11.01
C PRO A 128 14.50 -12.13 10.60
N ARG A 129 15.39 -11.13 10.56
CA ARG A 129 15.05 -9.81 10.05
C ARG A 129 14.88 -9.86 8.53
N VAL A 130 13.62 -9.85 8.12
CA VAL A 130 13.25 -9.52 6.75
C VAL A 130 13.81 -8.13 6.42
N SER A 131 14.74 -8.10 5.46
CA SER A 131 15.40 -6.88 4.99
C SER A 131 14.37 -5.80 4.63
N GLN A 132 14.62 -4.56 5.06
CA GLN A 132 13.81 -3.39 4.74
C GLN A 132 13.62 -3.20 3.23
N TYR A 133 14.59 -3.62 2.42
CA TYR A 133 14.49 -3.59 0.97
C TYR A 133 13.42 -4.56 0.46
N ARG A 134 13.42 -5.80 0.96
CA ARG A 134 12.41 -6.81 0.57
C ARG A 134 11.01 -6.40 1.03
N LEU A 135 10.90 -5.86 2.25
CA LEU A 135 9.64 -5.31 2.76
C LEU A 135 9.14 -4.15 1.90
N ALA A 136 10.00 -3.19 1.56
CA ALA A 136 9.66 -2.06 0.70
C ALA A 136 9.25 -2.51 -0.70
N SER A 137 9.96 -3.47 -1.30
CA SER A 137 9.59 -4.02 -2.62
C SER A 137 8.24 -4.71 -2.60
N HIS A 138 7.96 -5.54 -1.60
CA HIS A 138 6.68 -6.25 -1.50
C HIS A 138 5.50 -5.33 -1.18
N LEU A 139 5.66 -4.37 -0.26
CA LEU A 139 4.63 -3.36 -0.01
C LEU A 139 4.45 -2.45 -1.23
N GLY A 140 5.54 -2.05 -1.88
CA GLY A 140 5.54 -1.22 -3.07
C GLY A 140 4.77 -1.87 -4.22
N LEU A 141 5.04 -3.15 -4.51
CA LEU A 141 4.28 -3.89 -5.52
C LEU A 141 2.79 -4.02 -5.14
N ALA A 142 2.49 -4.25 -3.86
CA ALA A 142 1.11 -4.31 -3.36
C ALA A 142 0.35 -2.99 -3.61
N ILE A 143 0.96 -1.87 -3.22
CA ILE A 143 0.38 -0.53 -3.33
C ILE A 143 0.28 -0.12 -4.80
N PHE A 144 1.30 -0.42 -5.61
CA PHE A 144 1.28 -0.16 -7.04
C PHE A 144 0.12 -0.90 -7.73
N LEU A 145 0.01 -2.22 -7.51
CA LEU A 145 -1.08 -3.02 -8.03
C LEU A 145 -2.45 -2.50 -7.55
N TYR A 146 -2.56 -2.16 -6.27
CA TYR A 146 -3.76 -1.56 -5.70
C TYR A 146 -4.14 -0.24 -6.40
N SER A 147 -3.19 0.67 -6.58
CA SER A 147 -3.40 1.94 -7.28
C SER A 147 -3.85 1.71 -8.72
N CYS A 148 -3.24 0.76 -9.45
CA CYS A 148 -3.67 0.42 -10.80
C CYS A 148 -5.08 -0.18 -10.87
N LEU A 149 -5.46 -1.01 -9.89
CA LEU A 149 -6.81 -1.58 -9.80
C LEU A 149 -7.86 -0.51 -9.49
N VAL A 150 -7.60 0.35 -8.51
CA VAL A 150 -8.48 1.48 -8.16
C VAL A 150 -8.63 2.43 -9.35
N TRP A 151 -7.54 2.73 -10.03
CA TRP A 151 -7.54 3.54 -11.24
C TRP A 151 -8.45 2.96 -12.32
N LEU A 152 -8.28 1.67 -12.65
CA LEU A 152 -9.11 1.00 -13.65
C LEU A 152 -10.58 0.95 -13.22
N ALA A 153 -10.85 0.72 -11.92
CA ALA A 153 -12.22 0.70 -11.39
C ALA A 153 -12.93 2.04 -11.62
N PHE A 154 -12.25 3.17 -11.38
CA PHE A 154 -12.81 4.49 -11.64
C PHE A 154 -13.02 4.76 -13.14
N GLU A 155 -12.09 4.34 -14.00
CA GLU A 155 -12.26 4.47 -15.46
C GLU A 155 -13.49 3.68 -15.97
N LEU A 156 -13.65 2.43 -15.51
CA LEU A 156 -14.80 1.60 -15.86
C LEU A 156 -16.11 2.17 -15.31
N HIS A 157 -16.09 2.72 -14.10
CA HIS A 157 -17.26 3.37 -13.51
C HIS A 157 -17.70 4.61 -14.31
N ALA A 158 -16.76 5.47 -14.70
CA ALA A 158 -17.06 6.62 -15.55
C ALA A 158 -17.55 6.22 -16.94
N ARG A 159 -17.00 5.15 -17.53
CA ARG A 159 -17.48 4.58 -18.79
C ARG A 159 -18.92 4.10 -18.67
N ALA A 160 -19.26 3.37 -17.60
CA ALA A 160 -20.63 2.91 -17.35
C ALA A 160 -21.63 4.06 -17.16
N ARG A 161 -21.17 5.21 -16.66
CA ARG A 161 -21.97 6.44 -16.52
C ARG A 161 -22.02 7.31 -17.77
N GLY A 162 -21.37 6.90 -18.86
CA GLY A 162 -21.34 7.65 -20.12
C GLY A 162 -20.46 8.90 -20.09
N VAL A 163 -19.67 9.11 -19.02
CA VAL A 163 -18.77 10.26 -18.88
C VAL A 163 -17.56 10.15 -19.81
N GLN A 164 -17.13 8.92 -20.11
CA GLN A 164 -15.95 8.64 -20.94
C GLN A 164 -16.24 7.46 -21.90
N LYS A 165 -15.96 7.63 -23.20
CA LYS A 165 -16.24 6.58 -24.22
C LYS A 165 -15.18 5.48 -24.31
N SER A 166 -13.94 5.76 -23.90
CA SER A 166 -12.78 4.84 -23.98
C SER A 166 -11.90 4.99 -22.73
N ALA A 167 -11.26 3.93 -22.25
CA ALA A 167 -10.35 3.96 -21.09
C ALA A 167 -9.01 4.69 -21.34
N THR A 168 -8.92 5.51 -22.39
CA THR A 168 -7.79 6.40 -22.67
C THR A 168 -7.94 7.70 -21.89
N ALA A 169 -7.16 7.84 -20.82
CA ALA A 169 -7.22 9.01 -19.94
C ALA A 169 -6.37 10.18 -20.44
N ILE A 170 -6.91 11.39 -20.38
CA ILE A 170 -6.12 12.62 -20.41
C ILE A 170 -5.54 12.80 -19.00
N LEU A 171 -4.24 12.61 -18.85
CA LEU A 171 -3.56 12.75 -17.56
C LEU A 171 -3.19 14.20 -17.31
N ALA A 172 -3.54 14.72 -16.14
CA ALA A 172 -2.95 15.98 -15.68
C ALA A 172 -1.58 15.69 -15.04
N PRO A 173 -0.47 16.27 -15.54
CA PRO A 173 0.87 15.87 -15.09
C PRO A 173 1.11 16.16 -13.60
N TRP A 174 0.56 17.26 -13.09
CA TRP A 174 0.72 17.66 -11.68
C TRP A 174 0.07 16.67 -10.68
N PRO A 175 -1.23 16.33 -10.79
CA PRO A 175 -1.84 15.30 -9.94
C PRO A 175 -1.17 13.93 -10.02
N ILE A 176 -0.71 13.51 -11.20
CA ILE A 176 0.05 12.25 -11.36
C ILE A 176 1.35 12.31 -10.56
N ALA A 177 2.07 13.42 -10.61
CA ALA A 177 3.27 13.62 -9.81
C ALA A 177 2.97 13.53 -8.30
N LEU A 178 1.86 14.11 -7.82
CA LEU A 178 1.46 13.98 -6.42
C LEU A 178 1.15 12.54 -6.01
N ILE A 179 0.44 11.78 -6.85
CA ILE A 179 0.18 10.35 -6.60
C ILE A 179 1.50 9.57 -6.53
N ALA A 180 2.43 9.86 -7.44
CA ALA A 180 3.75 9.22 -7.46
C ALA A 180 4.57 9.58 -6.20
N LEU A 181 4.54 10.82 -5.73
CA LEU A 181 5.23 11.22 -4.51
C LEU A 181 4.63 10.55 -3.26
N VAL A 182 3.30 10.40 -3.18
CA VAL A 182 2.66 9.66 -2.07
C VAL A 182 2.96 8.16 -2.16
N PHE A 183 3.10 7.60 -3.36
CA PHE A 183 3.62 6.25 -3.53
C PHE A 183 5.04 6.11 -2.95
N ILE A 184 5.94 7.06 -3.26
CA ILE A 184 7.30 7.09 -2.68
C ILE A 184 7.25 7.26 -1.15
N MET A 185 6.29 8.04 -0.62
CA MET A 185 6.08 8.18 0.82
C MET A 185 5.68 6.86 1.48
N CYS A 186 4.89 6.03 0.80
CA CYS A 186 4.58 4.68 1.26
C CYS A 186 5.84 3.80 1.31
N LEU A 187 6.73 3.92 0.32
CA LEU A 187 8.01 3.21 0.29
C LEU A 187 8.93 3.65 1.44
N SER A 188 9.03 4.96 1.71
CA SER A 188 9.81 5.45 2.84
C SER A 188 9.22 4.98 4.18
N GLY A 189 7.89 4.88 4.29
CA GLY A 189 7.22 4.26 5.45
C GLY A 189 7.57 2.77 5.60
N ALA A 190 7.72 2.04 4.50
CA ALA A 190 8.19 0.66 4.51
C ALA A 190 9.64 0.53 5.02
N LEU A 191 10.50 1.49 4.66
CA LEU A 191 11.86 1.56 5.20
C LEU A 191 11.83 1.81 6.71
N VAL A 192 11.02 2.78 7.19
CA VAL A 192 10.84 3.05 8.63
C VAL A 192 10.38 1.80 9.38
N ALA A 193 9.41 1.06 8.84
CA ALA A 193 8.93 -0.18 9.43
C ALA A 193 10.00 -1.31 9.38
N GLY A 194 10.75 -1.39 8.28
CA GLY A 194 11.78 -2.41 8.07
C GLY A 194 12.98 -2.25 8.98
N THR A 195 13.48 -1.02 9.14
CA THR A 195 14.61 -0.68 10.01
C THR A 195 14.22 -0.48 11.49
N ARG A 196 12.92 -0.52 11.79
CA ARG A 196 12.34 -0.18 13.11
C ARG A 196 12.60 1.27 13.53
N ALA A 197 12.85 2.17 12.57
CA ALA A 197 13.11 3.58 12.84
C ALA A 197 11.96 4.33 13.51
N GLY A 198 10.74 3.77 13.50
CA GLY A 198 9.60 4.32 14.25
C GLY A 198 9.84 4.42 15.76
N PHE A 199 10.76 3.63 16.32
CA PHE A 199 11.10 3.61 17.76
C PHE A 199 12.29 4.50 18.13
N ALA A 200 13.01 5.09 17.16
CA ALA A 200 14.23 5.84 17.44
C ALA A 200 13.95 7.15 18.18
N TYR A 201 12.98 7.91 17.69
CA TYR A 201 12.50 9.13 18.34
C TYR A 201 10.98 9.10 18.47
N SER A 202 10.48 9.04 19.72
CA SER A 202 9.06 9.05 20.06
C SER A 202 8.52 10.44 20.41
N THR A 203 9.25 11.51 20.07
CA THR A 203 8.80 12.90 20.25
C THR A 203 8.38 13.53 18.92
N TRP A 204 7.56 14.57 19.00
CA TRP A 204 7.10 15.40 17.88
C TRP A 204 6.76 16.82 18.39
N PRO A 205 7.08 17.90 17.65
CA PRO A 205 7.71 17.94 16.32
C PRO A 205 9.24 17.71 16.34
N LEU A 206 9.86 17.79 17.53
CA LEU A 206 11.29 17.52 17.70
C LEU A 206 11.60 16.02 17.54
N MET A 207 12.87 15.70 17.29
CA MET A 207 13.46 14.37 17.35
C MET A 207 14.44 14.34 18.53
N GLY A 208 13.92 14.01 19.72
CA GLY A 208 14.63 14.19 20.98
C GLY A 208 14.61 15.67 21.38
N ASN A 209 15.80 16.27 21.53
CA ASN A 209 15.97 17.65 21.97
C ASN A 209 16.09 18.66 20.81
N SER A 210 16.20 18.21 19.56
CA SER A 210 16.37 19.07 18.39
C SER A 210 15.41 18.69 17.27
N PHE A 211 15.12 19.63 16.36
CA PHE A 211 14.31 19.32 15.17
C PHE A 211 15.09 18.54 14.12
N ILE A 212 16.38 18.87 13.97
CA ILE A 212 17.35 18.14 13.15
C ILE A 212 18.29 17.41 14.13
N PRO A 213 18.22 16.08 14.24
CA PRO A 213 19.12 15.31 15.09
C PRO A 213 20.54 15.29 14.52
N ASP A 214 21.53 15.11 15.40
CA ASP A 214 22.93 14.98 14.98
C ASP A 214 23.19 13.63 14.28
N GLY A 215 24.27 13.56 13.50
CA GLY A 215 24.74 12.31 12.89
C GLY A 215 23.98 11.85 11.65
N LEU A 216 23.07 12.68 11.12
CA LEU A 216 22.42 12.42 9.83
C LEU A 216 23.45 12.26 8.72
N TYR A 217 23.20 11.32 7.80
CA TYR A 217 24.05 11.07 6.64
C TYR A 217 25.51 10.66 6.95
N SER A 218 25.76 10.07 8.12
CA SER A 218 27.09 9.69 8.61
C SER A 218 27.69 8.43 7.97
N MET A 219 26.89 7.58 7.31
CA MET A 219 27.40 6.37 6.67
C MET A 219 28.31 6.68 5.47
N THR A 220 29.20 5.75 5.12
CA THR A 220 30.01 5.85 3.89
C THR A 220 29.64 4.75 2.88
N PRO A 221 29.24 5.12 1.64
CA PRO A 221 28.87 6.45 1.17
C PRO A 221 27.59 7.02 1.83
N TRP A 222 27.48 8.34 1.88
CA TRP A 222 26.45 9.10 2.62
C TRP A 222 25.01 8.70 2.28
N TRP A 223 24.75 8.35 1.01
CA TRP A 223 23.41 8.02 0.52
C TRP A 223 22.86 6.72 1.12
N LYS A 224 23.70 5.82 1.65
CA LYS A 224 23.24 4.62 2.36
C LYS A 224 22.39 4.98 3.58
N SER A 225 22.68 6.11 4.21
CA SER A 225 21.94 6.60 5.37
C SER A 225 20.45 6.82 5.06
N ILE A 226 20.09 7.10 3.81
CA ILE A 226 18.69 7.24 3.37
C ILE A 226 17.90 5.93 3.59
N PHE A 227 18.59 4.78 3.52
CA PHE A 227 17.96 3.45 3.51
C PHE A 227 18.31 2.60 4.74
N GLU A 228 19.44 2.86 5.38
CA GLU A 228 20.01 1.96 6.40
C GLU A 228 20.21 2.63 7.75
N ASP A 229 20.47 3.94 7.79
CA ASP A 229 20.63 4.66 9.06
C ASP A 229 19.28 4.97 9.69
N ILE A 230 19.06 4.46 10.91
CA ILE A 230 17.76 4.49 11.58
C ILE A 230 17.28 5.93 11.78
N THR A 231 18.16 6.82 12.25
CA THR A 231 17.84 8.23 12.50
C THR A 231 17.53 8.97 11.20
N THR A 232 18.36 8.80 10.17
CA THR A 232 18.18 9.43 8.86
C THR A 232 16.92 8.93 8.15
N VAL A 233 16.60 7.63 8.22
CA VAL A 233 15.36 7.05 7.67
C VAL A 233 14.13 7.70 8.31
N GLN A 234 14.10 7.81 9.65
CA GLN A 234 12.97 8.44 10.35
C GLN A 234 12.85 9.93 10.02
N PHE A 235 13.98 10.66 10.02
CA PHE A 235 14.03 12.08 9.72
C PHE A 235 13.53 12.37 8.30
N ASN A 236 14.05 11.65 7.30
CA ASN A 236 13.66 11.82 5.91
C ASN A 236 12.17 11.53 5.69
N HIS A 237 11.63 10.49 6.34
CA HIS A 237 10.20 10.20 6.27
C HIS A 237 9.35 11.35 6.82
N ARG A 238 9.73 11.94 7.97
CA ARG A 238 9.04 13.10 8.57
C ARG A 238 9.12 14.34 7.67
N MET A 239 10.31 14.69 7.17
CA MET A 239 10.49 15.85 6.30
C MET A 239 9.70 15.70 4.99
N PHE A 240 9.70 14.50 4.42
CA PHE A 240 8.93 14.24 3.21
C PHE A 240 7.41 14.34 3.47
N ALA A 241 6.93 13.90 4.64
CA ALA A 241 5.55 14.09 5.06
C ALA A 241 5.17 15.59 5.08
N TYR A 242 6.01 16.44 5.67
CA TYR A 242 5.73 17.88 5.76
C TYR A 242 5.64 18.54 4.38
N VAL A 243 6.53 18.21 3.46
CA VAL A 243 6.45 18.68 2.07
C VAL A 243 5.13 18.25 1.44
N LEU A 244 4.73 16.98 1.59
CA LEU A 244 3.48 16.47 1.03
C LEU A 244 2.23 17.11 1.63
N ILE A 245 2.24 17.44 2.93
CA ILE A 245 1.12 18.15 3.57
C ILE A 245 0.89 19.50 2.87
N VAL A 246 1.96 20.24 2.59
CA VAL A 246 1.86 21.53 1.89
C VAL A 246 1.38 21.35 0.46
N LEU A 247 1.99 20.44 -0.30
CA LEU A 247 1.67 20.24 -1.72
C LEU A 247 0.23 19.73 -1.92
N ILE A 248 -0.20 18.75 -1.11
CA ILE A 248 -1.55 18.20 -1.17
C ILE A 248 -2.56 19.22 -0.63
N GLY A 249 -2.24 19.93 0.45
CA GLY A 249 -3.08 21.00 1.00
C GLY A 249 -3.36 22.11 -0.02
N TYR A 250 -2.31 22.55 -0.74
CA TYR A 250 -2.46 23.48 -1.86
C TYR A 250 -3.39 22.93 -2.95
N TRP A 251 -3.22 21.66 -3.33
CA TRP A 251 -4.06 21.04 -4.33
C TRP A 251 -5.53 20.91 -3.88
N CYS A 252 -5.79 20.66 -2.59
CA CYS A 252 -7.14 20.68 -2.03
C CYS A 252 -7.83 22.05 -2.21
N VAL A 253 -7.12 23.15 -1.97
CA VAL A 253 -7.63 24.52 -2.19
C VAL A 253 -7.93 24.76 -3.67
N ASP A 254 -7.02 24.35 -4.56
CA ASP A 254 -7.19 24.45 -6.01
C ASP A 254 -8.40 23.63 -6.51
N LEU A 255 -8.57 22.40 -6.04
CA LEU A 255 -9.74 21.55 -6.34
C LEU A 255 -11.05 22.20 -5.86
N TRP A 256 -11.03 22.80 -4.67
CA TRP A 256 -12.18 23.50 -4.12
C TRP A 256 -12.59 24.70 -4.98
N GLY A 257 -11.62 25.52 -5.39
CA GLY A 257 -11.84 26.66 -6.29
C GLY A 257 -12.40 26.26 -7.66
N LYS A 258 -12.08 25.04 -8.13
CA LYS A 258 -12.61 24.43 -9.36
C LYS A 258 -14.00 23.78 -9.19
N GLY A 259 -14.61 23.89 -8.02
CA GLY A 259 -15.92 23.30 -7.73
C GLY A 259 -15.90 21.79 -7.42
N LEU A 260 -14.73 21.16 -7.37
CA LEU A 260 -14.57 19.73 -7.06
C LEU A 260 -14.56 19.49 -5.54
N ARG A 261 -15.59 19.97 -4.85
CA ARG A 261 -15.65 20.02 -3.38
C ARG A 261 -15.58 18.65 -2.71
N LEU A 262 -16.25 17.63 -3.26
CA LEU A 262 -16.21 16.27 -2.72
C LEU A 262 -14.80 15.67 -2.82
N ALA A 263 -14.14 15.81 -3.97
CA ALA A 263 -12.77 15.34 -4.17
C ALA A 263 -11.80 16.03 -3.21
N SER A 264 -11.90 17.36 -3.10
CA SER A 264 -11.11 18.15 -2.14
C SER A 264 -11.33 17.68 -0.69
N ALA A 265 -12.57 17.51 -0.26
CA ALA A 265 -12.90 17.04 1.09
C ALA A 265 -12.37 15.63 1.38
N CYS A 266 -12.53 14.69 0.45
CA CYS A 266 -12.01 13.33 0.58
C CYS A 266 -10.48 13.32 0.78
N VAL A 267 -9.75 14.09 -0.04
CA VAL A 267 -8.29 14.20 0.07
C VAL A 267 -7.89 14.87 1.38
N ALA A 268 -8.54 15.98 1.76
CA ALA A 268 -8.23 16.72 2.99
C ALA A 268 -8.44 15.85 4.25
N VAL A 269 -9.57 15.14 4.33
CA VAL A 269 -9.87 14.24 5.45
C VAL A 269 -8.88 13.08 5.49
N ALA A 270 -8.63 12.42 4.37
CA ALA A 270 -7.68 11.30 4.31
C ALA A 270 -6.26 11.74 4.69
N LEU A 271 -5.82 12.91 4.23
CA LEU A 271 -4.52 13.49 4.58
C LEU A 271 -4.44 13.77 6.08
N THR A 272 -5.47 14.40 6.64
CA THR A 272 -5.52 14.76 8.07
C THR A 272 -5.45 13.51 8.95
N VAL A 273 -6.29 12.52 8.66
CA VAL A 273 -6.27 11.23 9.37
C VAL A 273 -4.92 10.55 9.23
N GLN A 274 -4.31 10.56 8.04
CA GLN A 274 -3.01 9.93 7.81
C GLN A 274 -1.90 10.58 8.63
N VAL A 275 -1.88 11.92 8.70
CA VAL A 275 -0.92 12.67 9.51
C VAL A 275 -1.12 12.38 11.00
N LEU A 276 -2.36 12.42 11.48
CA LEU A 276 -2.68 12.10 12.87
C LEU A 276 -2.25 10.68 13.24
N LEU A 277 -2.55 9.69 12.40
CA LEU A 277 -2.10 8.31 12.60
C LEU A 277 -0.57 8.19 12.64
N GLY A 278 0.15 8.94 11.80
CA GLY A 278 1.61 8.94 11.77
C GLY A 278 2.21 9.53 13.05
N ILE A 279 1.69 10.67 13.50
CA ILE A 279 2.10 11.31 14.76
C ILE A 279 1.75 10.40 15.95
N SER A 280 0.53 9.85 15.99
CA SER A 280 0.12 8.92 17.04
C SER A 280 0.98 7.66 17.08
N ALA A 281 1.35 7.09 15.93
CA ALA A 281 2.26 5.94 15.87
C ALA A 281 3.61 6.26 16.53
N LEU A 282 4.13 7.47 16.34
CA LEU A 282 5.38 7.91 16.97
C LEU A 282 5.23 8.10 18.48
N LEU A 283 4.26 8.92 18.91
CA LEU A 283 4.09 9.28 20.32
C LEU A 283 3.73 8.06 21.19
N LEU A 284 2.97 7.11 20.64
CA LEU A 284 2.52 5.92 21.35
C LEU A 284 3.46 4.71 21.20
N HIS A 285 4.67 4.90 20.66
CA HIS A 285 5.67 3.83 20.51
C HIS A 285 5.19 2.67 19.62
N VAL A 286 4.68 3.02 18.43
CA VAL A 286 4.25 2.13 17.35
C VAL A 286 3.31 1.00 17.81
N PRO A 287 2.15 1.29 18.44
CA PRO A 287 1.18 0.24 18.73
C PRO A 287 0.73 -0.44 17.45
N VAL A 288 0.62 -1.77 17.45
CA VAL A 288 0.30 -2.58 16.25
C VAL A 288 -0.93 -2.04 15.52
N ALA A 289 -1.99 -1.71 16.26
CA ALA A 289 -3.23 -1.18 15.68
C ALA A 289 -3.02 0.17 14.97
N ILE A 290 -2.27 1.09 15.58
CA ILE A 290 -2.02 2.42 15.01
C ILE A 290 -1.06 2.33 13.82
N GLY A 291 -0.01 1.51 13.91
CA GLY A 291 0.91 1.26 12.79
C GLY A 291 0.20 0.63 11.58
N ALA A 292 -0.65 -0.38 11.82
CA ALA A 292 -1.46 -1.01 10.79
C ALA A 292 -2.52 -0.04 10.21
N ALA A 293 -3.14 0.78 11.06
CA ALA A 293 -4.07 1.82 10.62
C ALA A 293 -3.38 2.89 9.77
N HIS A 294 -2.17 3.34 10.14
CA HIS A 294 -1.38 4.28 9.35
C HIS A 294 -1.00 3.71 7.98
N GLN A 295 -0.65 2.43 7.90
CA GLN A 295 -0.41 1.75 6.62
C GLN A 295 -1.70 1.57 5.79
N GLY A 296 -2.84 1.33 6.43
CA GLY A 296 -4.15 1.30 5.75
C GLY A 296 -4.59 2.68 5.26
N GLY A 297 -4.36 3.71 6.08
CA GLY A 297 -4.70 5.10 5.78
C GLY A 297 -3.93 5.66 4.59
N SER A 298 -2.70 5.20 4.34
CA SER A 298 -1.95 5.61 3.14
C SER A 298 -2.62 5.08 1.86
N ALA A 299 -3.18 3.87 1.87
CA ALA A 299 -3.96 3.33 0.75
C ALA A 299 -5.27 4.10 0.54
N VAL A 300 -5.92 4.53 1.62
CA VAL A 300 -7.11 5.41 1.55
C VAL A 300 -6.74 6.77 0.95
N LEU A 301 -5.65 7.39 1.40
CA LEU A 301 -5.15 8.65 0.84
C LEU A 301 -4.83 8.52 -0.66
N LEU A 302 -4.13 7.45 -1.08
CA LEU A 302 -3.89 7.18 -2.50
C LEU A 302 -5.19 7.04 -3.29
N THR A 303 -6.20 6.37 -2.75
CA THR A 303 -7.52 6.27 -3.39
C THR A 303 -8.18 7.62 -3.55
N ALA A 304 -8.14 8.48 -2.52
CA ALA A 304 -8.69 9.82 -2.58
C ALA A 304 -7.97 10.69 -3.62
N LEU A 305 -6.64 10.60 -3.72
CA LEU A 305 -5.85 11.33 -4.72
C LEU A 305 -6.17 10.86 -6.15
N ILE A 306 -6.29 9.54 -6.38
CA ILE A 306 -6.71 9.00 -7.67
C ILE A 306 -8.12 9.49 -7.99
N PHE A 307 -9.06 9.40 -7.05
CA PHE A 307 -10.42 9.90 -7.25
C PHE A 307 -10.44 11.39 -7.62
N ALA A 308 -9.65 12.21 -6.94
CA ALA A 308 -9.55 13.64 -7.22
C ALA A 308 -8.95 13.94 -8.59
N GLU A 309 -7.91 13.19 -8.99
CA GLU A 309 -7.31 13.32 -10.32
C GLU A 309 -8.31 12.92 -11.41
N ARG A 310 -9.02 11.79 -11.25
CA ARG A 310 -10.06 11.34 -12.18
C ARG A 310 -11.20 12.35 -12.29
N SER A 311 -11.65 12.90 -11.17
CA SER A 311 -12.68 13.95 -11.12
C SER A 311 -12.26 15.20 -11.90
N LEU A 312 -10.99 15.59 -11.79
CA LEU A 312 -10.43 16.72 -12.54
C LEU A 312 -10.27 16.42 -14.04
N ALA A 313 -9.85 15.20 -14.39
CA ALA A 313 -9.73 14.78 -15.79
C ALA A 313 -11.10 14.79 -16.49
N TRP A 314 -12.12 14.25 -15.83
CA TRP A 314 -13.48 14.21 -16.36
C TRP A 314 -14.13 15.59 -16.47
N SER A 315 -13.90 16.50 -15.51
CA SER A 315 -14.46 17.86 -15.58
C SER A 315 -13.92 18.66 -16.77
N ARG A 316 -12.67 18.42 -17.17
CA ARG A 316 -12.08 19.05 -18.37
C ARG A 316 -12.71 18.54 -19.66
N GLN A 317 -13.02 17.24 -19.74
CA GLN A 317 -13.61 16.64 -20.94
C GLN A 317 -15.02 17.16 -21.22
N THR A 318 -15.87 17.34 -20.18
CA THR A 318 -17.21 17.93 -20.34
C THR A 318 -17.15 19.36 -20.87
N VAL A 319 -16.18 20.16 -20.42
CA VAL A 319 -15.99 21.55 -20.91
C VAL A 319 -15.59 21.57 -22.38
N THR A 320 -14.68 20.68 -22.82
CA THR A 320 -14.25 20.61 -24.23
C THR A 320 -15.40 20.20 -25.15
N VAL A 321 -16.18 19.19 -24.78
CA VAL A 321 -17.33 18.71 -25.58
C VAL A 321 -18.38 19.81 -25.76
N ASN A 322 -18.71 20.55 -24.71
CA ASN A 322 -19.69 21.64 -24.78
C ASN A 322 -19.20 22.80 -25.67
N ARG A 323 -17.91 23.15 -25.63
CA ARG A 323 -17.33 24.17 -26.53
C ARG A 323 -17.36 23.77 -28.00
N THR A 324 -17.09 22.50 -28.32
CA THR A 324 -17.19 22.03 -29.71
C THR A 324 -18.62 21.99 -30.22
N ALA A 325 -19.59 21.66 -29.36
CA ALA A 325 -21.00 21.66 -29.72
C ALA A 325 -21.56 23.07 -29.98
N SER A 326 -21.08 24.08 -29.24
CA SER A 326 -21.52 25.48 -29.42
C SER A 326 -20.91 26.20 -30.64
N VAL A 327 -19.91 25.60 -31.30
CA VAL A 327 -19.19 26.22 -32.44
C VAL A 327 -19.61 25.62 -33.79
N MET A 328 -20.49 24.61 -33.83
CA MET A 328 -21.08 24.18 -35.10
C MET A 328 -22.14 25.21 -35.54
N PRO A 329 -21.95 25.91 -36.68
CA PRO A 329 -22.99 26.80 -37.19
C PRO A 329 -24.20 25.94 -37.55
N ALA A 330 -25.38 26.39 -37.11
CA ALA A 330 -26.65 25.83 -37.55
C ALA A 330 -26.67 25.85 -39.08
N GLN A 331 -26.58 24.68 -39.70
CA GLN A 331 -26.83 24.54 -41.12
C GLN A 331 -28.29 24.92 -41.36
N LEU A 332 -28.50 26.15 -41.81
CA LEU A 332 -29.76 26.60 -42.40
C LEU A 332 -30.00 25.71 -43.63
N GLY A 333 -31.07 24.90 -43.56
CA GLY A 333 -31.51 24.08 -44.68
C GLY A 333 -31.95 24.95 -45.86
N PRO A 334 -31.81 24.46 -47.11
CA PRO A 334 -32.22 25.23 -48.28
C PRO A 334 -33.74 25.39 -48.35
N ALA A 335 -34.15 26.57 -48.82
CA ALA A 335 -35.52 27.04 -48.97
C ALA A 335 -36.33 26.31 -50.05
#